data_AF-A0A837HB67-F1
#
_entry.id   AF-A0A837HB67-F1
#
_cell.length_a   1.000
_cell.length_b   1.000
_cell.length_c   1.000
_cell.angle_alpha   90.00
_cell.angle_beta   90.00
_cell.angle_gamma   90.00
#
_symmetry.space_group_name_H-M   'P 1'
#
loop_
_entity.id
_entity.type
_entity.pdbx_description
1 polymer ?
#
loop_
_entity_poly.entity_id
_entity_poly.type
_entity_poly.pdbx_seq_one_letter_code
_entity_poly.pdbx_strand_id
1 'polypeptide(L)'
;MEENLTQKAIELALKCDWTEAVKINLKILRTNPNDIDTLNRLSRSYYENGDLIKAKKTSLKVLRNDKNNSIAMKAVEKYKLKLPRSTKDHRNVDPSVFIEEPGKTKLINLINLGSSYTCACLSSGDEIILATHTHKVSLTNLDGKYIGKLPDDLSAKLRRLIKGGNEYRVYVKSVDGKNVKVLIKETSRGDEFKNTQSFPRELSESVTETFSDSDL
;
A
#
# COMPACT_ATOMS: atom_id res chain seq x y z
N MET A 1 -29.43 -14.81 0.65
CA MET A 1 -28.50 -15.75 1.34
C MET A 1 -27.06 -15.53 0.90
N GLU A 2 -26.78 -15.34 -0.41
CA GLU A 2 -25.42 -15.05 -0.91
C GLU A 2 -24.83 -13.74 -0.39
N GLU A 3 -25.64 -12.68 -0.31
CA GLU A 3 -25.21 -11.36 0.20
C GLU A 3 -24.64 -11.44 1.63
N ASN A 4 -25.21 -12.31 2.48
CA ASN A 4 -24.72 -12.55 3.84
C ASN A 4 -23.36 -13.29 3.85
N LEU A 5 -23.16 -14.24 2.94
CA LEU A 5 -21.88 -14.94 2.80
C LEU A 5 -20.80 -14.04 2.22
N THR A 6 -21.15 -13.17 1.26
CA THR A 6 -20.24 -12.18 0.69
C THR A 6 -19.74 -11.23 1.76
N GLN A 7 -20.64 -10.66 2.57
CA GLN A 7 -20.27 -9.78 3.67
C GLN A 7 -19.37 -10.50 4.68
N LYS A 8 -19.73 -11.74 5.05
CA LYS A 8 -18.91 -12.58 5.95
C LYS A 8 -17.50 -12.84 5.39
N ALA A 9 -17.37 -13.11 4.09
CA ALA A 9 -16.06 -13.32 3.46
C ALA A 9 -15.19 -12.06 3.52
N ILE A 10 -15.80 -10.88 3.34
CA ILE A 10 -15.11 -9.59 3.45
C ILE A 10 -14.67 -9.34 4.88
N GLU A 11 -15.53 -9.57 5.87
CA GLU A 11 -15.19 -9.41 7.29
C GLU A 11 -14.05 -10.32 7.73
N LEU A 12 -14.04 -11.58 7.28
CA LEU A 12 -12.95 -12.52 7.53
C LEU A 12 -11.64 -12.04 6.89
N ALA A 13 -11.70 -11.54 5.66
CA ALA A 13 -10.54 -10.94 4.98
C ALA A 13 -10.01 -9.70 5.72
N LEU A 14 -10.90 -8.83 6.23
CA LEU A 14 -10.52 -7.66 7.03
C LEU A 14 -9.86 -8.05 8.35
N LYS A 15 -10.28 -9.17 8.95
CA LYS A 15 -9.66 -9.75 10.16
C LYS A 15 -8.41 -10.59 9.86
N CYS A 16 -7.98 -10.65 8.60
CA CYS A 16 -6.90 -11.49 8.11
C CYS A 16 -7.09 -13.01 8.38
N ASP A 17 -8.33 -13.45 8.59
CA ASP A 17 -8.68 -14.87 8.62
C ASP A 17 -8.84 -15.38 7.19
N TRP A 18 -7.70 -15.46 6.49
CA TRP A 18 -7.64 -15.84 5.09
C TRP A 18 -8.05 -17.30 4.87
N THR A 19 -7.86 -18.17 5.87
CA THR A 19 -8.24 -19.58 5.78
C THR A 19 -9.76 -19.74 5.75
N GLU A 20 -10.48 -19.10 6.68
CA GLU A 20 -11.94 -19.10 6.64
C GLU A 20 -12.49 -18.30 5.45
N ALA A 21 -11.84 -17.18 5.07
CA ALA A 21 -12.22 -16.43 3.89
C ALA A 21 -12.15 -17.27 2.60
N VAL A 22 -11.15 -18.16 2.44
CA VAL A 22 -11.10 -19.11 1.33
C VAL A 22 -12.32 -20.05 1.36
N LYS A 23 -12.66 -20.62 2.53
CA LYS A 23 -13.80 -21.54 2.66
C LYS A 23 -15.13 -20.86 2.28
N ILE A 24 -15.35 -19.64 2.75
CA ILE A 24 -16.58 -18.90 2.44
C ILE A 24 -16.64 -18.53 0.96
N ASN A 25 -15.56 -17.99 0.38
CA ASN A 25 -15.53 -17.66 -1.05
C ASN A 25 -15.74 -18.90 -1.95
N LEU A 26 -15.15 -20.04 -1.60
CA LEU A 26 -15.42 -21.30 -2.30
C LEU A 26 -16.89 -21.71 -2.18
N LYS A 27 -17.53 -21.50 -1.03
CA LYS A 27 -18.96 -21.78 -0.85
C LYS A 27 -19.83 -20.90 -1.75
N ILE A 28 -19.51 -19.61 -1.89
CA ILE A 28 -20.20 -18.69 -2.80
C ILE A 28 -20.07 -19.16 -4.26
N LEU A 29 -18.86 -19.58 -4.68
CA LEU A 29 -18.62 -20.06 -6.03
C LEU A 29 -19.31 -21.40 -6.36
N ARG A 30 -19.84 -22.14 -5.38
CA ARG A 30 -20.64 -23.36 -5.67
C ARG A 30 -21.95 -23.00 -6.36
N THR A 31 -22.51 -21.84 -6.04
CA THR A 31 -23.76 -21.36 -6.64
C THR A 31 -23.48 -20.58 -7.93
N ASN A 32 -22.46 -19.72 -7.93
CA ASN A 32 -22.04 -18.96 -9.11
C ASN A 32 -20.53 -19.16 -9.40
N PRO A 33 -20.15 -20.17 -10.21
CA PRO A 33 -18.75 -20.51 -10.44
C PRO A 33 -17.91 -19.46 -11.19
N ASN A 34 -18.56 -18.49 -11.83
CA ASN A 34 -17.94 -17.47 -12.67
C ASN A 34 -18.07 -16.05 -12.14
N ASP A 35 -18.53 -15.89 -10.89
CA ASP A 35 -18.56 -14.60 -10.21
C ASP A 35 -17.14 -14.00 -10.12
N ILE A 36 -16.94 -12.92 -10.87
CA ILE A 36 -15.66 -12.22 -11.02
C ILE A 36 -15.18 -11.67 -9.67
N ASP A 37 -16.07 -11.07 -8.87
CA ASP A 37 -15.70 -10.44 -7.62
C ASP A 37 -15.31 -11.47 -6.57
N THR A 38 -16.06 -12.57 -6.49
CA THR A 38 -15.71 -13.68 -5.61
C THR A 38 -14.43 -14.38 -6.05
N LEU A 39 -14.18 -14.55 -7.34
CA LEU A 39 -12.91 -15.08 -7.84
C LEU A 39 -11.73 -14.14 -7.52
N ASN A 40 -11.91 -12.82 -7.64
CA ASN A 40 -10.89 -11.83 -7.25
C ASN A 40 -10.58 -11.90 -5.74
N ARG A 41 -11.62 -11.95 -4.89
CA ARG A 41 -11.46 -12.14 -3.44
C ARG A 41 -10.77 -13.46 -3.10
N LEU A 42 -11.20 -14.56 -3.71
CA LEU A 42 -10.61 -15.89 -3.50
C LEU A 42 -9.14 -15.92 -3.90
N SER A 43 -8.80 -15.31 -5.04
CA SER A 43 -7.43 -15.17 -5.49
C SER A 43 -6.56 -14.44 -4.46
N ARG A 44 -7.07 -13.34 -3.88
CA ARG A 44 -6.41 -12.61 -2.81
C ARG A 44 -6.24 -13.48 -1.56
N SER A 45 -7.26 -14.20 -1.13
CA SER A 45 -7.19 -15.07 0.05
C SER A 45 -6.19 -16.24 -0.13
N TYR A 46 -6.12 -16.85 -1.32
CA TYR A 46 -5.09 -17.85 -1.61
C TYR A 46 -3.68 -17.27 -1.53
N TYR A 47 -3.49 -16.07 -2.08
CA TYR A 47 -2.20 -15.38 -2.05
C TYR A 47 -1.76 -15.08 -0.61
N GLU A 48 -2.67 -14.56 0.23
CA GLU A 48 -2.36 -14.27 1.63
C GLU A 48 -2.16 -15.54 2.48
N ASN A 49 -2.76 -16.68 2.10
CA ASN A 49 -2.45 -17.99 2.69
C ASN A 49 -1.14 -18.61 2.18
N GLY A 50 -0.41 -17.95 1.28
CA GLY A 50 0.84 -18.46 0.69
C GLY A 50 0.66 -19.46 -0.47
N ASP A 51 -0.57 -19.78 -0.87
CA ASP A 51 -0.86 -20.66 -2.01
C ASP A 51 -0.81 -19.88 -3.34
N LEU A 52 0.42 -19.54 -3.75
CA LEU A 52 0.69 -18.73 -4.95
C LEU A 52 0.18 -19.41 -6.23
N ILE A 53 0.21 -20.74 -6.29
CA ILE A 53 -0.24 -21.51 -7.45
C ILE A 53 -1.75 -21.34 -7.62
N LYS A 54 -2.54 -21.55 -6.56
CA LYS A 54 -4.00 -21.36 -6.62
C LYS A 54 -4.37 -19.89 -6.82
N ALA A 55 -3.65 -18.96 -6.19
CA ALA A 55 -3.87 -17.52 -6.40
C ALA A 55 -3.72 -17.13 -7.88
N LYS A 56 -2.60 -17.49 -8.50
CA LYS A 56 -2.33 -17.21 -9.91
C LYS A 56 -3.34 -17.88 -10.84
N LYS A 57 -3.66 -19.15 -10.61
CA LYS A 57 -4.67 -19.87 -11.39
C LYS A 57 -6.05 -19.20 -11.32
N THR A 58 -6.43 -18.72 -10.14
CA THR A 58 -7.72 -18.05 -9.93
C THR A 58 -7.77 -16.68 -10.61
N SER A 59 -6.73 -15.85 -10.48
CA SER A 59 -6.64 -14.58 -11.22
C SER A 59 -6.64 -14.77 -12.74
N LEU A 60 -5.94 -15.79 -13.26
CA LEU A 60 -5.97 -16.12 -14.69
C LEU A 60 -7.36 -16.57 -15.14
N LYS A 61 -8.14 -17.23 -14.27
CA LYS A 61 -9.54 -17.56 -14.57
C LYS A 61 -10.38 -16.30 -14.71
N VAL A 62 -10.19 -15.29 -13.86
CA VAL A 62 -10.86 -13.98 -14.00
C VAL A 62 -10.52 -13.36 -15.35
N LEU A 63 -9.25 -13.32 -15.74
CA LEU A 63 -8.83 -12.74 -17.03
C LEU A 63 -9.35 -13.48 -18.27
N ARG A 64 -9.71 -14.76 -18.14
CA ARG A 64 -10.38 -15.49 -19.23
C ARG A 64 -11.83 -15.02 -19.42
N ASN A 65 -12.50 -14.67 -18.33
CA ASN A 65 -13.89 -14.21 -18.34
C ASN A 65 -13.98 -12.70 -18.65
N ASP A 66 -13.08 -11.90 -18.06
CA ASP A 66 -12.97 -10.46 -18.22
C ASP A 66 -11.50 -10.08 -18.42
N LYS A 67 -11.11 -9.92 -19.69
CA LYS A 67 -9.73 -9.63 -20.11
C LYS A 67 -9.21 -8.28 -19.60
N ASN A 68 -10.10 -7.32 -19.36
CA ASN A 68 -9.74 -5.96 -18.98
C ASN A 68 -9.79 -5.73 -17.46
N ASN A 69 -9.99 -6.80 -16.68
CA ASN A 69 -10.08 -6.70 -15.23
C ASN A 69 -8.77 -6.21 -14.60
N SER A 70 -8.74 -4.94 -14.19
CA SER A 70 -7.53 -4.32 -13.64
C SER A 70 -7.03 -4.98 -12.36
N ILE A 71 -7.93 -5.57 -11.55
CA ILE A 71 -7.58 -6.26 -10.31
C ILE A 71 -6.82 -7.54 -10.64
N ALA A 72 -7.37 -8.37 -11.53
CA ALA A 72 -6.74 -9.63 -11.92
C ALA A 72 -5.43 -9.44 -12.69
N MET A 73 -5.32 -8.42 -13.55
CA MET A 73 -4.06 -8.09 -14.24
C MET A 73 -2.95 -7.76 -13.23
N LYS A 74 -3.22 -6.85 -12.29
CA LYS A 74 -2.27 -6.49 -11.21
C LYS A 74 -1.92 -7.70 -10.34
N ALA A 75 -2.90 -8.55 -10.03
CA ALA A 75 -2.70 -9.74 -9.22
C ALA A 75 -1.77 -10.76 -9.90
N VAL A 76 -1.96 -11.07 -11.19
CA VAL A 76 -1.08 -12.00 -11.93
C VAL A 76 0.36 -11.49 -11.97
N GLU A 77 0.57 -10.20 -12.24
CA GLU A 77 1.91 -9.60 -12.20
C GLU A 77 2.53 -9.68 -10.80
N LYS A 78 1.76 -9.37 -9.76
CA LYS A 78 2.20 -9.48 -8.37
C LYS A 78 2.60 -10.90 -7.98
N TYR A 79 1.88 -11.91 -8.46
CA TYR A 79 2.11 -13.31 -8.10
C TYR A 79 3.26 -13.95 -8.91
N LYS A 80 3.64 -13.40 -10.07
CA LYS A 80 4.83 -13.84 -10.81
C LYS A 80 6.13 -13.56 -10.05
N LEU A 81 6.14 -12.50 -9.23
CA LEU A 81 7.36 -11.91 -8.68
C LEU A 81 7.73 -12.37 -7.26
N LYS A 82 6.91 -13.20 -6.61
CA LYS A 82 7.12 -13.58 -5.20
C LYS A 82 7.34 -15.08 -5.01
N LEU A 83 8.36 -15.41 -4.23
CA LEU A 83 8.50 -16.68 -3.51
C LEU A 83 7.62 -16.64 -2.25
N PRO A 84 7.21 -17.81 -1.71
CA PRO A 84 6.32 -17.87 -0.55
C PRO A 84 6.92 -17.09 0.62
N ARG A 85 6.17 -16.09 1.10
CA ARG A 85 6.44 -15.42 2.37
C ARG A 85 6.28 -16.47 3.46
N SER A 86 7.18 -16.50 4.43
CA SER A 86 6.90 -17.22 5.68
C SER A 86 5.64 -16.58 6.27
N THR A 87 4.62 -17.39 6.54
CA THR A 87 3.29 -16.99 7.05
C THR A 87 3.34 -16.30 8.43
N LYS A 88 4.53 -16.10 9.00
CA LYS A 88 4.76 -15.55 10.33
C LYS A 88 4.79 -14.02 10.40
N ASP A 89 4.79 -13.31 9.26
CA ASP A 89 4.96 -11.85 9.23
C ASP A 89 3.73 -11.11 8.68
N HIS A 90 2.56 -11.75 8.67
CA HIS A 90 1.28 -11.05 8.48
C HIS A 90 0.97 -10.25 9.75
N ARG A 91 1.58 -9.07 9.86
CA ARG A 91 1.19 -8.11 10.89
C ARG A 91 -0.17 -7.58 10.49
N ASN A 92 -1.17 -7.77 11.34
CA ASN A 92 -2.43 -7.05 11.25
C ASN A 92 -2.08 -5.56 11.31
N VAL A 93 -2.21 -4.87 10.18
CA VAL A 93 -2.02 -3.43 10.13
C VAL A 93 -3.38 -2.82 10.42
N ASP A 94 -3.46 -2.13 11.55
CA ASP A 94 -4.66 -1.39 11.92
C ASP A 94 -5.00 -0.39 10.80
N PRO A 95 -6.19 -0.47 10.16
CA PRO A 95 -6.61 0.47 9.14
C PRO A 95 -6.54 1.94 9.59
N SER A 96 -6.63 2.20 10.90
CA SER A 96 -6.49 3.54 11.49
C SER A 96 -5.15 4.20 11.17
N VAL A 97 -4.11 3.41 10.89
CA VAL A 97 -2.77 3.89 10.49
C VAL A 97 -2.82 4.69 9.20
N PHE A 98 -3.77 4.39 8.31
CA PHE A 98 -3.93 5.08 7.02
C PHE A 98 -4.84 6.30 7.05
N ILE A 99 -5.33 6.70 8.23
CA ILE A 99 -6.09 7.94 8.37
C ILE A 99 -5.14 9.13 8.10
N GLU A 100 -5.49 9.93 7.10
CA GLU A 100 -4.73 11.13 6.74
C GLU A 100 -5.08 12.26 7.71
N GLU A 101 -4.11 12.65 8.52
CA GLU A 101 -4.19 13.78 9.43
C GLU A 101 -3.54 15.01 8.78
N PRO A 102 -4.29 16.10 8.53
CA PRO A 102 -3.75 17.34 7.97
C PRO A 102 -2.57 17.87 8.79
N GLY A 103 -1.47 18.26 8.13
CA GLY A 103 -0.29 18.77 8.81
C GLY A 103 0.65 17.70 9.39
N LYS A 104 0.16 16.47 9.61
CA LYS A 104 0.88 15.37 10.29
C LYS A 104 1.16 14.17 9.41
N THR A 105 0.45 14.01 8.31
CA THR A 105 0.67 12.91 7.37
C THR A 105 0.99 13.41 5.96
N LYS A 106 1.81 12.65 5.22
CA LYS A 106 2.06 12.87 3.78
C LYS A 106 2.20 11.53 3.06
N LEU A 107 1.48 11.39 1.95
CA LEU A 107 1.70 10.32 0.98
C LEU A 107 2.81 10.75 0.01
N ILE A 108 3.79 9.87 -0.20
CA ILE A 108 4.91 10.15 -1.11
C ILE A 108 5.35 8.91 -1.85
N ASN A 109 5.78 9.08 -3.10
CA ASN A 109 6.45 8.02 -3.85
C ASN A 109 7.94 8.03 -3.50
N LEU A 110 8.50 6.85 -3.23
CA LEU A 110 9.93 6.69 -3.07
C LEU A 110 10.63 6.78 -4.43
N ILE A 111 11.84 7.35 -4.43
CA ILE A 111 12.73 7.41 -5.58
C ILE A 111 13.97 6.54 -5.35
N ASN A 112 14.70 6.24 -6.42
CA ASN A 112 15.88 5.36 -6.41
C ASN A 112 15.61 4.07 -5.62
N LEU A 113 14.60 3.32 -6.08
CA LEU A 113 14.18 2.08 -5.43
C LEU A 113 15.31 1.06 -5.38
N GLY A 114 15.28 0.22 -4.34
CA GLY A 114 16.17 -0.93 -4.18
C GLY A 114 15.84 -2.05 -5.15
N SER A 115 16.34 -3.24 -4.85
CA SER A 115 16.14 -4.40 -5.74
C SER A 115 14.65 -4.71 -5.93
N SER A 116 14.30 -5.18 -7.13
CA SER A 116 12.94 -5.65 -7.45
C SER A 116 12.47 -6.74 -6.49
N TYR A 117 13.40 -7.56 -5.99
CA TYR A 117 13.11 -8.58 -4.98
C TYR A 117 12.69 -7.97 -3.65
N THR A 118 13.46 -7.03 -3.11
CA THR A 118 13.13 -6.34 -1.86
C THR A 118 11.79 -5.62 -1.97
N CYS A 119 11.59 -4.87 -3.06
CA CYS A 119 10.35 -4.13 -3.29
C CYS A 119 9.16 -5.08 -3.46
N ALA A 120 9.33 -6.19 -4.19
CA ALA A 120 8.30 -7.20 -4.32
C ALA A 120 7.87 -7.67 -2.94
N CYS A 121 8.79 -8.06 -2.06
CA CYS A 121 8.48 -8.59 -0.73
C CYS A 121 7.57 -7.70 0.13
N LEU A 122 7.57 -6.38 -0.08
CA LEU A 122 6.71 -5.44 0.63
C LEU A 122 5.22 -5.71 0.37
N SER A 123 4.41 -5.37 1.36
CA SER A 123 2.95 -5.35 1.28
C SER A 123 2.40 -4.05 1.88
N SER A 124 1.19 -3.70 1.46
CA SER A 124 0.48 -2.56 2.04
C SER A 124 0.36 -2.76 3.55
N GLY A 125 0.75 -1.74 4.30
CA GLY A 125 0.74 -1.68 5.75
C GLY A 125 2.03 -2.09 6.41
N ASP A 126 2.99 -2.68 5.67
CA ASP A 126 4.30 -2.97 6.22
C ASP A 126 4.92 -1.68 6.77
N GLU A 127 5.32 -1.71 8.04
CA GLU A 127 6.10 -0.63 8.65
C GLU A 127 7.54 -0.71 8.16
N ILE A 128 8.07 0.43 7.76
CA ILE A 128 9.44 0.56 7.26
C ILE A 128 10.18 1.63 8.05
N ILE A 129 11.50 1.47 8.16
CA ILE A 129 12.33 2.30 9.01
C ILE A 129 12.86 3.48 8.21
N LEU A 130 12.75 4.67 8.80
CA LEU A 130 13.35 5.89 8.28
C LEU A 130 14.80 5.97 8.76
N ALA A 131 15.75 5.81 7.84
CA ALA A 131 17.18 5.93 8.08
C ALA A 131 17.67 7.30 7.61
N THR A 132 18.08 8.15 8.55
CA THR A 132 18.63 9.47 8.27
C THR A 132 20.13 9.38 7.98
N HIS A 133 20.56 10.06 6.92
CA HIS A 133 21.97 10.24 6.58
C HIS A 133 22.27 11.73 6.36
N THR A 134 23.54 12.08 6.18
CA THR A 134 24.00 13.47 6.08
C THR A 134 23.23 14.31 5.06
N HIS A 135 22.89 13.76 3.89
CA HIS A 135 22.22 14.48 2.81
C HIS A 135 20.94 13.84 2.28
N LYS A 136 20.50 12.72 2.88
CA LYS A 136 19.35 11.96 2.37
C LYS A 136 18.60 11.27 3.49
N VAL A 137 17.35 10.94 3.23
CA VAL A 137 16.54 10.05 4.07
C VAL A 137 16.19 8.83 3.25
N SER A 138 16.71 7.67 3.65
CA SER A 138 16.41 6.37 3.04
C SER A 138 15.43 5.57 3.87
N LEU A 139 14.75 4.64 3.22
CA LEU A 139 13.81 3.73 3.83
C LEU A 139 14.35 2.32 3.74
N THR A 140 14.34 1.61 4.85
CA THR A 140 14.73 0.20 4.92
C THR A 140 13.59 -0.65 5.46
N ASN A 141 13.59 -1.94 5.15
CA ASN A 141 12.74 -2.88 5.87
C ASN A 141 13.30 -3.09 7.30
N LEU A 142 12.60 -3.89 8.10
CA LEU A 142 13.00 -4.21 9.47
C LEU A 142 14.30 -5.01 9.55
N ASP A 143 14.68 -5.71 8.48
CA ASP A 143 15.96 -6.42 8.36
C ASP A 143 17.11 -5.50 7.90
N GLY A 144 16.88 -4.19 7.76
CA GLY A 144 17.88 -3.23 7.29
C GLY A 144 18.11 -3.23 5.77
N LYS A 145 17.33 -3.98 4.98
CA LYS A 145 17.44 -3.97 3.51
C LYS A 145 16.86 -2.69 2.94
N TYR A 146 17.63 -2.06 2.05
CA TYR A 146 17.25 -0.81 1.38
C TYR A 146 16.04 -0.99 0.45
N ILE A 147 15.06 -0.10 0.59
CA ILE A 147 13.82 -0.05 -0.21
C ILE A 147 13.86 1.11 -1.21
N GLY A 148 14.32 2.29 -0.79
CA GLY A 148 14.29 3.52 -1.58
C GLY A 148 14.67 4.74 -0.76
N LYS A 149 14.61 5.93 -1.35
CA LYS A 149 14.81 7.20 -0.64
C LYS A 149 13.64 8.16 -0.85
N LEU A 150 13.51 9.11 0.06
CA LEU A 150 12.58 10.22 -0.10
C LEU A 150 13.13 11.21 -1.15
N PRO A 151 12.24 11.98 -1.82
CA PRO A 151 12.64 13.17 -2.57
C PRO A 151 13.54 14.10 -1.73
N ASP A 152 14.42 14.83 -2.40
CA ASP A 152 15.52 15.54 -1.73
C ASP A 152 15.02 16.74 -0.89
N ASP A 153 13.97 17.41 -1.34
CA ASP A 153 13.25 18.48 -0.63
C ASP A 153 12.65 17.96 0.70
N LEU A 154 11.93 16.85 0.62
CA LEU A 154 11.32 16.21 1.78
C LEU A 154 12.38 15.64 2.72
N SER A 155 13.45 15.07 2.17
CA SER A 155 14.60 14.58 2.93
C SER A 155 15.25 15.71 3.74
N ALA A 156 15.50 16.86 3.11
CA ALA A 156 16.08 18.02 3.79
C ALA A 156 15.19 18.52 4.92
N LYS A 157 13.88 18.63 4.66
CA LYS A 157 12.89 19.05 5.66
C LYS A 157 12.84 18.08 6.85
N LEU A 158 12.66 16.79 6.60
CA LEU A 158 12.55 15.79 7.66
C LEU A 158 13.82 15.67 8.48
N ARG A 159 15.02 15.76 7.87
CA ARG A 159 16.28 15.77 8.63
C ARG A 159 16.32 16.90 9.66
N ARG A 160 15.89 18.11 9.26
CA ARG A 160 15.84 19.27 10.17
C ARG A 160 14.86 19.01 11.32
N LEU A 161 13.66 18.52 11.01
CA LEU A 161 12.62 18.28 12.01
C LEU A 161 12.99 17.14 12.97
N ILE A 162 13.56 16.04 12.46
CA ILE A 162 14.04 14.91 13.28
C ILE A 162 15.16 15.38 14.22
N LYS A 163 16.09 16.22 13.73
CA LYS A 163 17.15 16.79 14.57
C LYS A 163 16.59 17.63 15.72
N GLY A 164 15.48 18.33 15.51
CA GLY A 164 14.78 19.09 16.54
C GLY A 164 13.83 18.27 17.42
N GLY A 165 13.83 16.94 17.32
CA GLY A 165 13.09 16.04 18.19
C GLY A 165 11.75 15.54 17.66
N ASN A 166 11.41 15.78 16.39
CA ASN A 166 10.19 15.19 15.80
C ASN A 166 10.40 13.70 15.50
N GLU A 167 9.35 12.92 15.73
CA GLU A 167 9.34 11.48 15.47
C GLU A 167 8.34 11.13 14.36
N TYR A 168 8.69 10.11 13.57
CA TYR A 168 7.90 9.68 12.43
C TYR A 168 7.81 8.17 12.34
N ARG A 169 6.65 7.68 11.93
CA ARG A 169 6.45 6.30 11.47
C ARG A 169 6.10 6.29 10.00
N VAL A 170 6.55 5.26 9.29
CA VAL A 170 6.39 5.15 7.84
C VAL A 170 5.77 3.80 7.50
N TYR A 171 4.72 3.83 6.69
CA TYR A 171 3.99 2.63 6.29
C TYR A 171 3.89 2.55 4.78
N VAL A 172 4.06 1.35 4.23
CA VAL A 172 3.84 1.11 2.80
C VAL A 172 2.36 1.27 2.49
N LYS A 173 2.00 2.17 1.58
CA LYS A 173 0.62 2.35 1.10
C LYS A 173 0.33 1.46 -0.10
N SER A 174 1.24 1.42 -1.07
CA SER A 174 1.12 0.54 -2.23
C SER A 174 2.48 0.23 -2.85
N VAL A 175 2.53 -0.88 -3.56
CA VAL A 175 3.70 -1.33 -4.33
C VAL A 175 3.20 -1.77 -5.69
N ASP A 176 3.59 -1.03 -6.72
CA ASP A 176 3.15 -1.22 -8.10
C ASP A 176 4.38 -1.30 -9.02
N GLY A 177 4.95 -2.50 -9.15
CA GLY A 177 6.09 -2.76 -10.03
C GLY A 177 7.32 -1.90 -9.71
N LYS A 178 7.45 -0.75 -10.39
CA LYS A 178 8.53 0.23 -10.23
C LYS A 178 8.18 1.42 -9.32
N ASN A 179 7.04 1.38 -8.64
CA ASN A 179 6.59 2.44 -7.74
C ASN A 179 6.34 1.88 -6.35
N VAL A 180 6.89 2.54 -5.33
CA VAL A 180 6.59 2.27 -3.91
C VAL A 180 6.05 3.56 -3.31
N LYS A 181 4.77 3.55 -2.93
CA LYS A 181 4.12 4.69 -2.27
C LYS A 181 4.07 4.42 -0.77
N VAL A 182 4.47 5.39 0.03
CA VAL A 182 4.48 5.30 1.49
C VAL A 182 3.69 6.44 2.11
N LEU A 183 3.11 6.18 3.28
CA LEU A 183 2.53 7.17 4.17
C LEU A 183 3.53 7.45 5.28
N ILE A 184 3.93 8.71 5.41
CA ILE A 184 4.74 9.17 6.55
C ILE A 184 3.80 9.85 7.53
N LYS A 185 3.87 9.48 8.81
CA LYS A 185 3.06 10.03 9.90
C LYS A 185 3.97 10.56 11.01
N GLU A 186 3.81 11.83 11.34
CA GLU A 186 4.39 12.45 12.54
C GLU A 186 3.70 11.86 13.79
N THR A 187 4.48 11.24 14.66
CA THR A 187 3.98 10.65 15.93
C THR A 187 4.21 11.58 17.12
N SER A 188 5.26 12.39 17.07
CA SER A 188 5.59 13.36 18.11
C SER A 188 6.27 14.59 17.49
N ARG A 189 6.07 15.75 18.11
CA ARG A 189 6.78 16.99 17.78
C ARG A 189 7.78 17.29 18.88
N GLY A 190 9.00 17.62 18.46
CA GLY A 190 10.00 18.17 19.36
C GLY A 190 9.68 19.60 19.76
N ASP A 191 10.27 20.03 20.88
CA ASP A 191 10.04 21.35 21.45
C ASP A 191 10.40 22.49 20.50
N GLU A 192 11.46 22.30 19.69
CA GLU A 192 11.96 23.28 18.72
C GLU A 192 10.92 23.58 17.62
N PHE A 193 10.06 22.63 17.28
CA PHE A 193 9.12 22.72 16.16
C PHE A 193 7.65 22.59 16.56
N LYS A 194 7.29 22.86 17.82
CA LYS A 194 5.90 22.78 18.34
C LYS A 194 4.86 23.44 17.42
N ASN A 195 5.19 24.61 16.87
CA ASN A 195 4.30 25.41 16.02
C ASN A 195 4.51 25.20 14.51
N THR A 196 5.39 24.28 14.11
CA THR A 196 5.69 24.00 12.69
C THR A 196 5.03 22.70 12.26
N GLN A 197 4.26 22.73 11.16
CA GLN A 197 3.71 21.52 10.57
C GLN A 197 4.75 20.78 9.73
N SER A 198 4.86 19.47 9.95
CA SER A 198 5.70 18.59 9.13
C SER A 198 5.25 18.55 7.68
N PHE A 199 3.93 18.55 7.43
CA PHE A 199 3.38 18.45 6.08
C PHE A 199 2.25 19.48 5.88
N PRO A 200 2.59 20.77 5.63
CA PRO A 200 1.58 21.78 5.32
C PRO A 200 0.85 21.37 4.04
N ARG A 201 -0.43 21.74 3.94
CA ARG A 201 -1.19 21.56 2.70
C ARG A 201 -0.49 22.34 1.59
N GLU A 202 -0.17 21.67 0.50
CA GLU A 202 0.24 22.35 -0.72
C GLU A 202 -0.97 23.17 -1.17
N LEU A 203 -0.84 24.50 -1.15
CA LEU A 203 -1.75 25.38 -1.88
C LEU A 203 -1.54 25.03 -3.36
N SER A 204 -2.42 24.22 -3.93
CA SER A 204 -2.47 24.05 -5.37
C SER A 204 -2.62 25.44 -5.99
N GLU A 205 -1.65 25.86 -6.80
CA GLU A 205 -1.73 27.09 -7.58
C GLU A 205 -3.09 27.11 -8.30
N SER A 206 -3.89 28.12 -7.99
CA SER A 206 -5.15 28.37 -8.68
C SER A 206 -4.79 28.64 -10.13
N VAL A 207 -5.23 27.78 -11.04
CA VAL A 207 -5.20 28.08 -12.47
C VAL A 207 -6.14 29.26 -12.66
N THR A 208 -5.57 30.46 -12.77
CA THR A 208 -6.30 31.65 -13.19
C THR A 208 -6.52 31.50 -14.69
N GLU A 209 -7.61 30.84 -15.09
CA GLU A 209 -8.08 30.88 -16.48
C GLU A 209 -8.49 32.31 -16.79
N THR A 210 -7.63 33.01 -17.52
CA THR A 210 -7.97 34.27 -18.17
C THR A 210 -8.77 33.91 -19.41
N PHE A 211 -10.09 34.12 -19.35
CA PHE A 211 -10.91 34.10 -20.55
C PHE A 211 -10.56 35.33 -21.39
N SER A 212 -9.90 35.11 -22.53
CA SER A 212 -9.77 36.13 -23.56
C SER A 212 -11.07 36.18 -24.36
N ASP A 213 -11.89 37.20 -24.09
CA ASP A 213 -12.97 37.59 -25.01
C ASP A 213 -12.33 38.16 -26.28
N SER A 214 -12.36 37.39 -27.36
CA SER A 214 -12.22 37.91 -28.72
C SER A 214 -12.85 36.95 -29.72
N ASP A 215 -14.18 36.97 -29.81
CA ASP A 215 -14.91 36.62 -31.03
C ASP A 215 -15.95 37.72 -31.26
N LEU A 216 -15.58 38.65 -32.15
CA LEU A 216 -16.47 39.57 -32.87
C LEU A 216 -16.67 39.03 -34.28
#